data_AF-A0A7X9DZG9-F1
#
_entry.id   AF-A0A7X9DZG9-F1
#
_cell.length_a   1.000
_cell.length_b   1.000
_cell.length_c   1.000
_cell.angle_alpha   90.00
_cell.angle_beta   90.00
_cell.angle_gamma   90.00
#
_symmetry.space_group_name_H-M   'P 1'
#
loop_
_entity.id
_entity.type
_entity.pdbx_description
1 polymer ?
#
loop_
_entity_poly.entity_id
_entity_poly.type
_entity_poly.pdbx_seq_one_letter_code
_entity_poly.pdbx_strand_id
1 'polypeptide(L)'
;MSTAKLIYQLAQVDILKEGKVEENFVGRPFYLDYDKAFILINDYWKSKVNGVPQGTFLLAFYDNEDKVSEALLLRALKPTKLPTDNDVISSMIEYYKDNLSTSGKGNQLDQFTKYEFSFSGLECRVLGTFYKVNDKLEFGADVENFFSPNNYRVFKASDQVLMQIVNQRDRDIIAGNENEFEIGFVRYSSSRR
;
A
#
# COMPACT_ATOMS: atom_id res chain seq x y z
N MET A 1 -26.50 -9.20 -26.24
CA MET A 1 -25.30 -8.76 -25.49
C MET A 1 -24.43 -9.98 -25.24
N SER A 2 -23.12 -9.92 -25.51
CA SER A 2 -22.20 -11.05 -25.28
C SER A 2 -22.08 -11.36 -23.78
N THR A 3 -22.03 -12.63 -23.40
CA THR A 3 -21.81 -13.12 -22.03
C THR A 3 -20.55 -12.54 -21.39
N ALA A 4 -19.51 -12.27 -22.18
CA ALA A 4 -18.28 -11.61 -21.73
C ALA A 4 -18.52 -10.18 -21.21
N LYS A 5 -19.45 -9.44 -21.84
CA LYS A 5 -19.81 -8.07 -21.44
C LYS A 5 -20.55 -8.05 -20.10
N LEU A 6 -21.39 -9.07 -19.86
CA LEU A 6 -22.12 -9.23 -18.59
C LEU A 6 -21.16 -9.63 -17.45
N ILE A 7 -20.21 -10.54 -17.72
CA ILE A 7 -19.17 -10.94 -16.76
C ILE A 7 -18.28 -9.76 -16.40
N TYR A 8 -17.91 -8.92 -17.37
CA TYR A 8 -17.08 -7.74 -17.12
C TYR A 8 -17.83 -6.62 -16.37
N GLN A 9 -19.11 -6.37 -16.69
CA GLN A 9 -19.94 -5.44 -15.91
C GLN A 9 -20.19 -5.92 -14.47
N LEU A 10 -20.24 -7.24 -14.26
CA LEU A 10 -20.30 -7.84 -12.92
C LEU A 10 -18.93 -7.86 -12.21
N ALA A 11 -17.83 -7.68 -12.96
CA ALA A 11 -16.45 -7.73 -12.48
C ALA A 11 -15.76 -6.36 -12.38
N GLN A 12 -16.48 -5.24 -12.60
CA GLN A 12 -15.96 -3.91 -12.28
C GLN A 12 -15.90 -3.76 -10.76
N VAL A 13 -14.76 -4.13 -10.21
CA VAL A 13 -14.41 -3.95 -8.80
C VAL A 13 -14.26 -2.45 -8.55
N ASP A 14 -15.09 -1.91 -7.66
CA ASP A 14 -14.98 -0.51 -7.23
C ASP A 14 -13.72 -0.38 -6.38
N ILE A 15 -12.65 0.17 -6.97
CA ILE A 15 -11.35 0.37 -6.31
C ILE A 15 -11.50 1.17 -5.01
N LEU A 16 -12.42 2.13 -4.96
CA LEU A 16 -12.60 2.97 -3.77
C LEU A 16 -13.30 2.24 -2.62
N LYS A 17 -14.00 1.15 -2.92
CA LYS A 17 -14.66 0.29 -1.93
C LYS A 17 -13.81 -0.92 -1.59
N GLU A 18 -13.45 -1.72 -2.59
CA GLU A 18 -12.73 -2.99 -2.44
C GLU A 18 -11.23 -2.77 -2.15
N GLY A 19 -10.71 -1.55 -2.37
CA GLY A 19 -9.37 -1.15 -1.95
C GLY A 19 -9.26 -0.78 -0.47
N LYS A 20 -10.38 -0.45 0.21
CA LYS A 20 -10.42 -0.05 1.63
C LYS A 20 -10.85 -1.23 2.52
N VAL A 21 -10.09 -2.33 2.45
CA VAL A 21 -10.35 -3.57 3.20
C VAL A 21 -9.37 -3.69 4.37
N GLU A 22 -9.88 -3.82 5.60
CA GLU A 22 -9.09 -3.80 6.84
C GLU A 22 -8.04 -4.92 6.93
N GLU A 23 -8.28 -6.04 6.27
CA GLU A 23 -7.34 -7.15 6.14
C GLU A 23 -6.07 -6.74 5.38
N ASN A 24 -6.20 -5.78 4.46
CA ASN A 24 -5.12 -5.29 3.61
C ASN A 24 -4.44 -4.03 4.15
N PHE A 25 -4.77 -3.57 5.36
CA PHE A 25 -4.14 -2.40 5.96
C PHE A 25 -2.63 -2.61 6.17
N VAL A 26 -1.82 -1.65 5.73
CA VAL A 26 -0.35 -1.73 5.81
C VAL A 26 0.29 -0.67 6.69
N GLY A 27 -0.35 0.48 6.90
CA GLY A 27 0.23 1.55 7.72
C GLY A 27 -0.39 2.92 7.51
N ARG A 28 0.28 3.93 8.06
CA ARG A 28 -0.14 5.35 8.01
C ARG A 28 1.00 6.21 7.48
N PRO A 29 0.74 7.21 6.62
CA PRO A 29 1.79 8.08 6.17
C PRO A 29 2.17 9.09 7.25
N PHE A 30 3.46 9.33 7.40
CA PHE A 30 4.03 10.40 8.22
C PHE A 30 4.58 11.54 7.37
N TYR A 31 4.65 11.35 6.06
CA TYR A 31 5.01 12.35 5.06
C TYR A 31 4.25 12.08 3.77
N LEU A 32 3.80 13.13 3.10
CA LEU A 32 3.12 13.09 1.81
C LEU A 32 3.41 14.40 1.07
N ASP A 33 3.81 14.29 -0.19
CA ASP A 33 3.87 15.38 -1.16
C ASP A 33 3.30 14.88 -2.51
N TYR A 34 3.47 15.65 -3.58
CA TYR A 34 2.96 15.30 -4.91
C TYR A 34 3.70 14.12 -5.58
N ASP A 35 4.94 13.82 -5.17
CA ASP A 35 5.80 12.81 -5.79
C ASP A 35 5.99 11.56 -4.91
N LYS A 36 5.91 11.72 -3.60
CA LYS A 36 6.38 10.79 -2.58
C LYS A 36 5.45 10.73 -1.37
N ALA A 37 5.37 9.53 -0.81
CA ALA A 37 4.77 9.28 0.48
C ALA A 37 5.72 8.44 1.32
N PHE A 38 5.88 8.78 2.59
CA PHE A 38 6.58 7.93 3.56
C PHE A 38 5.58 7.33 4.53
N ILE A 39 5.54 6.00 4.57
CA ILE A 39 4.56 5.24 5.32
C ILE A 39 5.24 4.60 6.53
N LEU A 40 4.69 4.84 7.71
CA LEU A 40 5.01 4.11 8.92
C LEU A 40 4.33 2.75 8.83
N ILE A 41 5.15 1.71 8.77
CA ILE A 41 4.72 0.32 8.69
C ILE A 41 5.30 -0.45 9.88
N ASN A 42 4.71 -1.59 10.23
CA ASN A 42 5.28 -2.50 11.21
C ASN A 42 5.24 -3.95 10.73
N ASP A 43 5.95 -4.83 11.42
CA ASP A 43 6.04 -6.25 11.07
C ASP A 43 4.70 -6.98 11.18
N TYR A 44 3.84 -6.59 12.13
CA TYR A 44 2.52 -7.18 12.30
C TYR A 44 1.62 -6.93 11.08
N TRP A 45 1.48 -5.68 10.63
CA TRP A 45 0.69 -5.30 9.45
C TRP A 45 1.29 -5.89 8.18
N LYS A 46 2.63 -5.83 8.02
CA LYS A 46 3.31 -6.49 6.89
C LYS A 46 3.00 -7.98 6.85
N SER A 47 3.09 -8.68 7.98
CA SER A 47 2.80 -10.12 8.04
C SER A 47 1.35 -10.43 7.69
N LYS A 48 0.39 -9.61 8.17
CA LYS A 48 -1.04 -9.77 7.90
C LYS A 48 -1.35 -9.73 6.39
N VAL A 49 -0.62 -8.90 5.63
CA VAL A 49 -0.83 -8.74 4.18
C VAL A 49 0.09 -9.60 3.30
N ASN A 50 0.74 -10.62 3.87
CA ASN A 50 1.76 -11.45 3.19
C ASN A 50 2.96 -10.65 2.64
N GLY A 51 3.32 -9.58 3.35
CA GLY A 51 4.43 -8.70 3.05
C GLY A 51 4.12 -7.61 2.00
N VAL A 52 5.05 -6.66 1.88
CA VAL A 52 5.00 -5.58 0.90
C VAL A 52 6.27 -5.65 0.04
N PRO A 53 6.27 -6.44 -1.05
CA PRO A 53 7.38 -6.47 -2.00
C PRO A 53 7.66 -5.11 -2.63
N GLN A 54 8.87 -4.94 -3.13
CA GLN A 54 9.21 -3.78 -3.96
C GLN A 54 8.29 -3.72 -5.19
N GLY A 55 7.79 -2.53 -5.50
CA GLY A 55 6.90 -2.31 -6.64
C GLY A 55 5.42 -2.61 -6.36
N THR A 56 5.07 -3.04 -5.15
CA THR A 56 3.67 -3.24 -4.73
C THR A 56 2.88 -1.94 -4.87
N PHE A 57 1.68 -2.03 -5.43
CA PHE A 57 0.72 -0.94 -5.45
C PHE A 57 -0.03 -0.86 -4.12
N LEU A 58 -0.09 0.33 -3.56
CA LEU A 58 -0.81 0.65 -2.33
C LEU A 58 -1.83 1.76 -2.63
N LEU A 59 -2.90 1.80 -1.86
CA LEU A 59 -3.93 2.83 -1.93
C LEU A 59 -3.97 3.59 -0.61
N ALA A 60 -3.83 4.91 -0.66
CA ALA A 60 -3.99 5.77 0.51
C ALA A 60 -5.35 6.47 0.48
N PHE A 61 -6.19 6.15 1.45
CA PHE A 61 -7.53 6.72 1.62
C PHE A 61 -7.52 7.77 2.72
N TYR A 62 -8.16 8.90 2.47
CA TYR A 62 -8.45 9.88 3.51
C TYR A 62 -9.54 9.33 4.43
N ASP A 63 -9.29 9.29 5.73
CA ASP A 63 -10.17 8.63 6.71
C ASP A 63 -10.98 9.62 7.56
N ASN A 64 -10.75 10.91 7.41
CA ASN A 64 -11.32 11.93 8.29
C ASN A 64 -12.66 12.51 7.79
N GLU A 65 -13.09 12.17 6.56
CA GLU A 65 -14.37 12.59 5.99
C GLU A 65 -14.99 11.49 5.13
N ASP A 66 -16.20 11.06 5.48
CA ASP A 66 -16.94 10.00 4.76
C ASP A 66 -17.34 10.38 3.32
N LYS A 67 -17.30 11.69 3.00
CA LYS A 67 -17.70 12.22 1.69
C LYS A 67 -16.56 12.23 0.68
N VAL A 68 -15.31 12.08 1.11
CA VAL A 68 -14.16 12.07 0.21
C VAL A 68 -14.04 10.68 -0.40
N SER A 69 -14.46 10.54 -1.66
CA SER A 69 -14.33 9.30 -2.43
C SER A 69 -13.13 9.39 -3.35
N GLU A 70 -11.95 9.42 -2.74
CA GLU A 70 -10.66 9.52 -3.43
C GLU A 70 -9.62 8.61 -2.78
N ALA A 71 -8.72 8.07 -3.59
CA ALA A 71 -7.60 7.26 -3.14
C ALA A 71 -6.34 7.58 -3.94
N LEU A 72 -5.25 7.91 -3.24
CA LEU A 72 -3.96 8.07 -3.89
C LEU A 72 -3.40 6.70 -4.25
N LEU A 73 -2.98 6.54 -5.50
CA LEU A 73 -2.25 5.36 -5.95
C LEU A 73 -0.77 5.54 -5.65
N LEU A 74 -0.23 4.63 -4.85
CA LEU A 74 1.16 4.64 -4.43
C LEU A 74 1.90 3.40 -4.94
N ARG A 75 3.19 3.53 -5.18
CA ARG A 75 4.08 2.40 -5.50
C ARG A 75 5.22 2.30 -4.50
N ALA A 76 5.32 1.17 -3.80
CA ALA A 76 6.39 0.90 -2.86
C ALA A 76 7.76 0.87 -3.57
N LEU A 77 8.73 1.65 -3.09
CA LEU A 77 10.04 1.76 -3.72
C LEU A 77 11.15 1.12 -2.89
N LYS A 78 11.33 1.58 -1.65
CA LYS A 78 12.44 1.20 -0.78
C LYS A 78 12.14 1.57 0.68
N PRO A 79 12.85 0.98 1.67
CA PRO A 79 12.79 1.45 3.04
C PRO A 79 13.26 2.91 3.15
N THR A 80 12.70 3.65 4.10
CA THR A 80 13.13 5.00 4.45
C THR A 80 13.36 5.13 5.95
N LYS A 81 14.18 6.11 6.33
CA LYS A 81 14.54 6.32 7.73
C LYS A 81 13.41 6.97 8.51
N LEU A 82 13.18 6.50 9.73
CA LEU A 82 12.39 7.23 10.71
C LEU A 82 13.29 8.19 11.50
N PRO A 83 12.73 9.28 12.05
CA PRO A 83 13.49 10.20 12.90
C PRO A 83 14.14 9.51 14.12
N THR A 84 13.53 8.43 14.61
CA THR A 84 13.96 7.65 15.79
C THR A 84 14.91 6.49 15.47
N ASP A 85 15.23 6.26 14.18
CA ASP A 85 16.02 5.07 13.78
C ASP A 85 17.40 5.02 14.44
N ASN A 86 18.06 6.16 14.61
CA ASN A 86 19.40 6.19 15.22
C ASN A 86 19.36 5.73 16.68
N ASP A 87 18.33 6.11 17.43
CA ASP A 87 18.15 5.72 18.82
C ASP A 87 17.83 4.22 18.91
N VAL A 88 16.91 3.75 18.06
CA VAL A 88 16.55 2.32 17.95
C VAL A 88 17.77 1.45 17.62
N ILE A 89 18.56 1.86 16.62
CA ILE A 89 19.79 1.15 16.23
C ILE A 89 20.79 1.12 17.37
N SER A 90 20.97 2.24 18.08
CA SER A 90 21.89 2.32 19.21
C SER A 90 21.49 1.35 20.33
N SER A 91 20.21 1.36 20.70
CA SER A 91 19.67 0.42 21.70
C SER A 91 19.76 -1.04 21.26
N MET A 92 19.56 -1.36 19.98
CA MET A 92 19.76 -2.71 19.46
C MET A 92 21.23 -3.15 19.55
N ILE A 93 22.17 -2.26 19.24
CA ILE A 93 23.61 -2.55 19.34
C ILE A 93 24.00 -2.83 20.78
N GLU A 94 23.53 -2.01 21.73
CA GLU A 94 23.75 -2.23 23.17
C GLU A 94 23.16 -3.57 23.62
N TYR A 95 21.91 -3.85 23.23
CA TYR A 95 21.27 -5.12 23.51
C TYR A 95 22.09 -6.33 23.05
N TYR A 96 22.62 -6.29 21.82
CA TYR A 96 23.43 -7.39 21.30
C TYR A 96 24.78 -7.51 22.02
N LYS A 97 25.41 -6.40 22.41
CA LYS A 97 26.64 -6.41 23.23
C LYS A 97 26.41 -7.04 24.60
N ASP A 98 25.31 -6.74 25.25
CA ASP A 98 24.97 -7.27 26.58
C ASP A 98 24.63 -8.77 26.54
N ASN A 99 24.04 -9.24 25.43
CA ASN A 99 23.63 -10.64 25.24
C ASN A 99 24.69 -11.51 24.53
N LEU A 100 25.87 -10.96 24.22
CA LEU A 100 27.02 -11.67 23.65
C LEU A 100 27.72 -12.54 24.71
N SER A 101 27.02 -13.54 25.26
CA SER A 101 27.56 -14.76 25.93
C SER A 101 28.69 -14.62 26.99
N THR A 102 29.00 -13.42 27.51
CA THR A 102 29.97 -13.20 28.59
C THR A 102 29.32 -12.78 29.91
N SER A 103 28.04 -12.42 29.89
CA SER A 103 27.28 -11.97 31.05
C SER A 103 26.12 -12.93 31.29
N GLY A 104 26.18 -13.72 32.36
CA GLY A 104 25.25 -14.81 32.68
C GLY A 104 23.80 -14.41 33.00
N LYS A 105 23.31 -13.27 32.50
CA LYS A 105 21.91 -12.85 32.58
C LYS A 105 21.43 -12.52 31.17
N GLY A 106 20.63 -13.42 30.59
CA GLY A 106 19.93 -13.15 29.34
C GLY A 106 18.94 -12.01 29.56
N ASN A 107 19.31 -10.81 29.12
CA ASN A 107 18.41 -9.67 29.18
C ASN A 107 17.44 -9.87 28.00
N GLN A 108 16.18 -10.21 28.27
CA GLN A 108 15.17 -10.26 27.23
C GLN A 108 14.59 -8.86 27.05
N LEU A 109 14.55 -8.34 25.82
CA LEU A 109 13.78 -7.14 25.53
C LEU A 109 12.34 -7.36 26.00
N ASP A 110 11.81 -6.40 26.75
CA ASP A 110 10.40 -6.38 27.10
C ASP A 110 9.53 -6.23 25.84
N GLN A 111 8.24 -6.55 25.99
CA GLN A 111 7.30 -6.58 24.87
C GLN A 111 7.07 -5.20 24.23
N PHE A 112 7.18 -4.12 25.01
CA PHE A 112 7.01 -2.76 24.51
C PHE A 112 8.17 -2.38 23.61
N THR A 113 9.40 -2.67 24.04
CA THR A 113 10.62 -2.40 23.25
C THR A 113 10.63 -3.20 21.95
N LYS A 114 10.21 -4.47 21.97
CA LYS A 114 10.07 -5.29 20.75
C LYS A 114 9.05 -4.72 19.77
N TYR A 115 7.95 -4.17 20.28
CA TYR A 115 6.93 -3.54 19.45
C TYR A 115 7.46 -2.27 18.80
N GLU A 116 8.14 -1.41 19.56
CA GLU A 116 8.75 -0.18 19.03
C GLU A 116 9.79 -0.49 17.94
N PHE A 117 10.61 -1.52 18.16
CA PHE A 117 11.62 -1.97 17.19
C PHE A 117 11.04 -2.61 15.92
N SER A 118 9.74 -2.92 15.90
CA SER A 118 9.06 -3.50 14.73
C SER A 118 8.64 -2.47 13.69
N PHE A 119 8.71 -1.18 14.03
CA PHE A 119 8.36 -0.10 13.12
C PHE A 119 9.48 0.20 12.14
N SER A 120 9.09 0.57 10.93
CA SER A 120 10.01 0.98 9.86
C SER A 120 9.31 1.97 8.91
N GLY A 121 10.10 2.74 8.19
CA GLY A 121 9.60 3.60 7.12
C GLY A 121 9.61 2.89 5.76
N LEU A 122 8.57 3.11 4.97
CA LEU A 122 8.50 2.72 3.55
C LEU A 122 8.33 3.96 2.67
N GLU A 123 9.30 4.21 1.78
CA GLU A 123 9.18 5.22 0.72
C GLU A 123 8.37 4.66 -0.43
N CYS A 124 7.34 5.42 -0.80
CA CYS A 124 6.49 5.17 -1.95
C CYS A 124 6.54 6.35 -2.90
N ARG A 125 6.37 6.08 -4.20
CA ARG A 125 6.08 7.10 -5.21
C ARG A 125 4.57 7.28 -5.32
N VAL A 126 4.13 8.53 -5.39
CA VAL A 126 2.76 8.88 -5.74
C VAL A 126 2.61 8.79 -7.26
N LEU A 127 1.62 8.05 -7.74
CA LEU A 127 1.39 7.82 -9.16
C LEU A 127 0.18 8.59 -9.72
N GLY A 128 -0.68 9.08 -8.84
CA GLY A 128 -1.93 9.72 -9.20
C GLY A 128 -3.03 9.42 -8.19
N THR A 129 -4.26 9.75 -8.57
CA THR A 129 -5.45 9.66 -7.72
C THR A 129 -6.59 8.97 -8.45
N PHE A 130 -7.20 7.99 -7.79
CA PHE A 130 -8.51 7.49 -8.17
C PHE A 130 -9.60 8.33 -7.50
N TYR A 131 -10.61 8.73 -8.27
CA TYR A 131 -11.71 9.58 -7.80
C TYR A 131 -13.01 9.24 -8.54
N LYS A 132 -14.14 9.73 -8.03
CA LYS A 132 -15.45 9.55 -8.67
C LYS A 132 -15.96 10.84 -9.30
N VAL A 133 -16.37 10.77 -10.56
CA VAL A 133 -17.11 11.83 -11.27
C VAL A 133 -18.45 11.26 -11.72
N ASN A 134 -19.57 11.78 -11.22
CA ASN A 134 -20.92 11.26 -11.55
C ASN A 134 -21.02 9.73 -11.36
N ASP A 135 -20.57 9.24 -10.20
CA ASP A 135 -20.48 7.81 -9.83
C ASP A 135 -19.60 6.92 -10.72
N LYS A 136 -18.81 7.52 -11.61
CA LYS A 136 -17.85 6.83 -12.47
C LYS A 136 -16.45 6.96 -11.90
N LEU A 137 -15.74 5.84 -11.78
CA LEU A 137 -14.35 5.80 -11.32
C LEU A 137 -13.41 6.28 -12.42
N GLU A 138 -12.66 7.34 -12.14
CA GLU A 138 -11.64 7.91 -13.02
C GLU A 138 -10.27 7.87 -12.33
N PHE A 139 -9.21 8.00 -13.13
CA PHE A 139 -7.84 8.13 -12.63
C PHE A 139 -7.19 9.38 -13.22
N GLY A 140 -6.66 10.21 -12.33
CA GLY A 140 -5.82 11.35 -12.68
C GLY A 140 -4.37 10.99 -12.40
N ALA A 141 -3.49 11.16 -13.39
CA ALA A 141 -2.05 10.94 -13.20
C ALA A 141 -1.42 12.02 -12.31
N ASP A 142 -2.07 13.18 -12.20
CA ASP A 142 -1.67 14.28 -11.34
C ASP A 142 -2.51 14.26 -10.05
N VAL A 143 -1.88 14.64 -8.94
CA VAL A 143 -2.58 14.85 -7.67
C VAL A 143 -2.87 16.34 -7.54
N GLU A 144 -4.13 16.74 -7.65
CA GLU A 144 -4.52 18.15 -7.55
C GLU A 144 -4.32 18.71 -6.13
N ASN A 145 -4.62 17.91 -5.12
CA ASN A 145 -4.52 18.29 -3.72
C ASN A 145 -4.36 17.04 -2.83
N PHE A 146 -3.75 17.22 -1.66
CA PHE A 146 -3.71 16.21 -0.61
C PHE A 146 -3.86 16.86 0.77
N PHE A 147 -4.46 16.13 1.70
CA PHE A 147 -4.62 16.59 3.08
C PHE A 147 -3.45 16.16 3.96
N SER A 148 -3.48 16.54 5.24
CA SER A 148 -2.46 16.16 6.20
C SER A 148 -2.22 14.63 6.22
N PRO A 149 -0.97 14.16 6.13
CA PRO A 149 -0.64 12.74 5.97
C PRO A 149 -1.24 11.85 7.07
N ASN A 150 -1.29 12.33 8.31
CA ASN A 150 -1.79 11.59 9.48
C ASN A 150 -3.27 11.18 9.36
N ASN A 151 -4.03 11.82 8.48
CA ASN A 151 -5.44 11.52 8.23
C ASN A 151 -5.64 10.41 7.19
N TYR A 152 -4.57 9.91 6.58
CA TYR A 152 -4.65 8.83 5.60
C TYR A 152 -4.38 7.47 6.22
N ARG A 153 -5.00 6.46 5.62
CA ARG A 153 -4.74 5.04 5.89
C ARG A 153 -4.35 4.36 4.60
N VAL A 154 -3.28 3.57 4.66
CA VAL A 154 -2.70 2.93 3.48
C VAL A 154 -3.00 1.44 3.49
N PHE A 155 -3.45 0.94 2.36
CA PHE A 155 -3.85 -0.45 2.15
C PHE A 155 -3.08 -1.03 0.96
N LYS A 156 -2.77 -2.32 1.03
CA LYS A 156 -2.22 -3.07 -0.10
C LYS A 156 -3.34 -3.34 -1.10
N ALA A 157 -3.10 -3.08 -2.38
CA ALA A 157 -4.04 -3.48 -3.41
C ALA A 157 -4.24 -5.00 -3.35
N SER A 158 -5.49 -5.48 -3.39
CA SER A 158 -5.80 -6.90 -3.53
C SER A 158 -5.62 -7.34 -4.99
N ASP A 159 -5.59 -8.65 -5.26
CA ASP A 159 -5.40 -9.15 -6.64
C ASP A 159 -6.49 -8.64 -7.60
N GLN A 160 -7.72 -8.52 -7.11
CA GLN A 160 -8.85 -7.97 -7.83
C GLN A 160 -8.66 -6.47 -8.14
N VAL A 161 -8.25 -5.70 -7.13
CA VAL A 161 -7.99 -4.25 -7.28
C VAL A 161 -6.79 -4.02 -8.19
N LEU A 162 -5.71 -4.80 -8.03
CA LEU A 162 -4.53 -4.75 -8.87
C LEU A 162 -4.87 -5.03 -10.34
N MET A 163 -5.70 -6.04 -10.59
CA MET A 163 -6.16 -6.35 -11.94
C MET A 163 -6.93 -5.18 -12.56
N GLN A 164 -7.75 -4.45 -11.79
CA GLN A 164 -8.41 -3.24 -12.27
C GLN A 164 -7.43 -2.10 -12.54
N ILE A 165 -6.47 -1.86 -11.63
CA ILE A 165 -5.44 -0.81 -11.80
C ILE A 165 -4.66 -1.04 -13.10
N VAL A 166 -4.21 -2.27 -13.36
CA VAL A 166 -3.38 -2.60 -14.53
C VAL A 166 -4.17 -2.63 -15.84
N ASN A 167 -5.45 -3.02 -15.78
CA ASN A 167 -6.32 -3.06 -16.95
C ASN A 167 -7.16 -1.79 -17.12
N GLN A 168 -6.78 -0.69 -16.45
CA GLN A 168 -7.45 0.58 -16.67
C GLN A 168 -7.26 1.03 -18.11
N ARG A 169 -8.37 1.41 -18.76
CA ARG A 169 -8.40 1.83 -20.16
C ARG A 169 -9.30 3.03 -20.31
N ASP A 170 -9.02 3.80 -21.36
CA ASP A 170 -9.94 4.81 -21.84
C ASP A 170 -11.22 4.11 -22.36
N ARG A 171 -12.38 4.58 -21.91
CA ARG A 171 -13.65 3.83 -22.04
C ARG A 171 -14.20 3.76 -23.46
N ASP A 172 -13.61 4.50 -24.39
CA ASP A 172 -13.99 4.51 -25.81
C ASP A 172 -13.57 3.22 -26.54
N ILE A 173 -12.73 2.38 -25.92
CA ILE A 173 -12.31 1.09 -26.46
C ILE A 173 -13.21 0.00 -25.90
N ILE A 174 -13.98 -0.65 -26.79
CA ILE A 174 -14.85 -1.77 -26.42
C ILE A 174 -13.97 -2.96 -26.00
N ALA A 175 -14.05 -3.32 -24.71
CA ALA A 175 -13.39 -4.48 -24.13
C ALA A 175 -13.87 -5.80 -24.77
N GLY A 176 -12.94 -6.74 -25.01
CA GLY A 176 -13.19 -8.03 -25.64
C GLY A 176 -13.39 -7.97 -27.16
N ASN A 177 -12.89 -6.93 -27.83
CA ASN A 177 -12.82 -6.91 -29.29
C ASN A 177 -11.79 -7.93 -29.80
N GLU A 178 -11.78 -8.19 -31.10
CA GLU A 178 -10.91 -9.18 -31.75
C GLU A 178 -9.41 -8.92 -31.54
N ASN A 179 -9.04 -7.71 -31.11
CA ASN A 179 -7.66 -7.30 -30.84
C ASN A 179 -7.26 -7.43 -29.36
N GLU A 180 -8.12 -7.96 -28.50
CA GLU A 180 -7.80 -8.21 -27.10
C GLU A 180 -7.43 -9.66 -26.86
N PHE A 181 -6.21 -9.86 -26.37
CA PHE A 181 -5.67 -11.16 -26.02
C PHE A 181 -5.06 -11.12 -24.63
N GLU A 182 -5.12 -12.25 -23.93
CA GLU A 182 -4.51 -12.41 -22.62
C GLU A 182 -2.99 -12.37 -22.74
N ILE A 183 -2.35 -11.45 -22.04
CA ILE A 183 -0.88 -11.33 -21.98
C ILE A 183 -0.33 -12.23 -20.85
N GLY A 184 -1.07 -12.38 -19.75
CA GLY A 184 -0.73 -13.26 -18.63
C GLY A 184 -1.28 -12.80 -17.29
N PHE A 185 -0.74 -13.38 -16.21
CA PHE A 185 -1.19 -13.13 -14.84
C PHE A 185 -0.41 -12.01 -14.15
N VAL A 186 -1.14 -11.11 -13.49
CA VAL A 186 -0.57 -9.99 -12.73
C VAL A 186 0.01 -10.48 -11.39
N ARG A 187 1.15 -9.93 -10.99
CA ARG A 187 1.87 -10.31 -9.76
C ARG A 187 2.57 -9.08 -9.18
N TYR A 188 2.69 -9.01 -7.84
CA TYR A 188 3.45 -7.93 -7.19
C TYR A 188 4.97 -8.10 -7.31
N SER A 189 5.45 -9.33 -7.39
CA SER A 189 6.87 -9.69 -7.36
C SER A 189 7.14 -10.97 -8.13
N SER A 190 8.41 -11.19 -8.49
CA SER A 190 8.89 -12.45 -9.05
C SER A 190 8.95 -13.59 -8.01
N SER A 191 9.02 -13.24 -6.72
CA SER A 191 9.00 -14.21 -5.62
C SER A 191 7.57 -14.66 -5.29
N ARG A 192 7.41 -15.95 -4.98
CA ARG A 192 6.14 -16.53 -4.50
C ARG A 192 6.15 -16.50 -2.96
N ARG A 193 5.19 -15.80 -2.36
CA ARG A 193 4.89 -15.81 -0.92
C ARG A 193 3.39 -15.88 -0.73
#